data_AF-A0A7W0WV43-F1
#
_entry.id   AF-A0A7W0WV43-F1
#
_cell.length_a   1.000
_cell.length_b   1.000
_cell.length_c   1.000
_cell.angle_alpha   90.00
_cell.angle_beta   90.00
_cell.angle_gamma   90.00
#
_symmetry.space_group_name_H-M   'P 1'
#
loop_
_entity.id
_entity.type
_entity.pdbx_description
1 polymer ?
#
loop_
_entity_poly.entity_id
_entity_poly.type
_entity_poly.pdbx_seq_one_letter_code
_entity_poly.pdbx_strand_id
1 'polypeptide(L)'
;TFDGTDIFEKVPVDVPNSLAGGIVQLEITSGDSAKLDAAPPVDLPTLIAAFRKMLPGNVWSVTLYSAEEGIAIDGKLVKDLPPSAQDKLHPQTRTQRATTYKPLARTVAPANRVVEGSSTMLVRVRAR
;
A
#
# COMPACT_ATOMS: atom_id res chain seq x y z
N THR A 1 -0.93 17.51 22.10
CA THR A 1 -2.25 17.90 22.64
C THR A 1 -3.18 17.96 21.46
N PHE A 2 -4.21 17.11 21.44
CA PHE A 2 -5.09 16.88 20.29
C PHE A 2 -6.31 17.78 20.46
N ASP A 3 -6.33 18.94 19.82
CA ASP A 3 -7.39 19.97 20.00
C ASP A 3 -8.70 19.62 19.25
N GLY A 4 -8.93 18.33 19.00
CA GLY A 4 -10.25 17.71 19.09
C GLY A 4 -11.28 18.08 18.04
N THR A 5 -10.88 18.48 16.84
CA THR A 5 -11.82 18.61 15.71
C THR A 5 -11.51 17.57 14.66
N ASP A 6 -12.45 16.65 14.43
CA ASP A 6 -12.37 15.70 13.33
C ASP A 6 -12.46 16.46 12.01
N ILE A 7 -11.49 16.23 11.14
CA ILE A 7 -11.41 16.86 9.82
C ILE A 7 -11.67 15.79 8.77
N PHE A 8 -12.59 16.09 7.85
CA PHE A 8 -12.91 15.23 6.73
C PHE A 8 -12.40 15.85 5.44
N GLU A 9 -11.54 15.12 4.73
CA GLU A 9 -11.03 15.51 3.42
C GLU A 9 -11.36 14.44 2.39
N LYS A 10 -11.88 14.85 1.23
CA LYS A 10 -12.15 13.93 0.12
C LYS A 10 -10.90 13.83 -0.74
N VAL A 11 -10.30 12.65 -0.78
CA VAL A 11 -9.12 12.37 -1.60
C VAL A 11 -9.57 11.66 -2.89
N PRO A 12 -9.31 12.23 -4.08
CA PRO A 12 -9.61 11.53 -5.34
C PRO A 12 -8.69 10.31 -5.48
N VAL A 13 -9.26 9.20 -5.97
CA VAL A 13 -8.54 7.94 -6.19
C VAL A 13 -8.81 7.46 -7.61
N ASP A 14 -7.74 7.26 -8.37
CA ASP A 14 -7.83 6.69 -9.71
C ASP A 14 -7.90 5.17 -9.59
N VAL A 15 -9.04 4.62 -9.97
CA VAL A 15 -9.28 3.17 -9.93
C VAL A 15 -9.25 2.63 -11.36
N PRO A 16 -8.24 1.82 -11.72
CA PRO A 16 -8.19 1.18 -13.03
C PRO A 16 -9.42 0.29 -13.28
N ASN A 17 -9.91 0.29 -14.53
CA ASN A 17 -11.04 -0.55 -14.95
C ASN A 17 -10.81 -2.05 -14.74
N SER A 18 -9.54 -2.50 -14.75
CA SER A 18 -9.16 -3.89 -14.50
C SER A 18 -9.51 -4.37 -13.09
N LEU A 19 -9.80 -3.46 -12.15
CA LEU A 19 -10.15 -3.79 -10.76
C LEU A 19 -11.66 -3.87 -10.53
N ALA A 20 -12.47 -3.58 -11.55
CA ALA A 20 -13.93 -3.58 -11.45
C ALA A 20 -14.47 -4.91 -10.92
N GLY A 21 -15.30 -4.85 -9.87
CA GLY A 21 -15.90 -6.02 -9.22
C GLY A 21 -14.99 -6.75 -8.22
N GLY A 22 -13.69 -6.44 -8.20
CA GLY A 22 -12.69 -7.04 -7.32
C GLY A 22 -12.67 -6.45 -5.91
N ILE A 23 -11.96 -7.15 -5.01
CA ILE A 23 -11.58 -6.64 -3.70
C ILE A 23 -10.11 -6.24 -3.77
N VAL A 24 -9.80 -5.04 -3.32
CA VAL A 24 -8.44 -4.48 -3.32
C VAL A 24 -8.09 -3.93 -1.95
N GLN A 25 -6.82 -3.96 -1.61
CA GLN A 25 -6.33 -3.27 -0.42
C GLN A 25 -5.99 -1.83 -0.78
N LEU A 26 -6.62 -0.89 -0.08
CA LEU A 26 -6.41 0.54 -0.17
C LEU A 26 -5.53 0.97 1.00
N GLU A 27 -4.36 1.51 0.72
CA GLU A 27 -3.49 2.16 1.69
C GLU A 27 -3.52 3.67 1.43
N ILE A 28 -3.84 4.43 2.47
CA ILE A 28 -3.80 5.90 2.49
C ILE A 28 -2.68 6.28 3.45
N THR A 29 -1.72 7.06 2.98
CA THR A 29 -0.56 7.47 3.78
C THR A 29 -0.14 8.89 3.42
N SER A 30 0.59 9.55 4.32
CA SER A 30 1.29 10.78 3.98
C SER A 30 2.36 10.50 2.91
N GLY A 31 2.65 11.47 2.04
CA GLY A 31 3.60 11.28 0.94
C GLY A 31 5.00 10.87 1.41
N ASP A 32 5.50 11.47 2.48
CA ASP A 32 6.79 11.15 3.08
C ASP A 32 6.85 9.74 3.70
N SER A 33 5.70 9.20 4.11
CA SER A 33 5.54 7.83 4.60
C SER A 33 5.20 6.83 3.50
N ALA A 34 5.02 7.28 2.24
CA ALA A 34 4.69 6.40 1.13
C ALA A 34 5.89 5.52 0.76
N LYS A 35 5.64 4.21 0.61
CA LYS A 35 6.67 3.28 0.16
C LYS A 35 7.22 3.73 -1.19
N LEU A 36 8.54 3.73 -1.34
CA LEU A 36 9.16 3.99 -2.62
C LEU A 36 9.02 2.75 -3.50
N ASP A 37 8.34 2.88 -4.64
CA ASP A 37 8.25 1.82 -5.64
C ASP A 37 9.50 1.82 -6.54
N ALA A 38 10.64 1.55 -5.92
CA ALA A 38 11.92 1.42 -6.60
C ALA A 38 12.75 0.33 -5.92
N ALA A 39 13.65 -0.28 -6.70
CA ALA A 39 14.64 -1.18 -6.14
C ALA A 39 15.46 -0.46 -5.05
N PRO A 40 15.84 -1.16 -3.96
CA PRO A 40 16.75 -0.60 -2.96
C PRO A 40 18.03 -0.09 -3.64
N PRO A 41 18.49 1.12 -3.30
CA PRO A 41 19.71 1.66 -3.88
C PRO A 41 20.93 0.82 -3.48
N VAL A 42 21.86 0.64 -4.41
CA VAL A 42 23.07 -0.18 -4.23
C VAL A 42 24.35 0.66 -4.16
N ASP A 43 24.26 1.95 -4.49
CA ASP A 43 25.35 2.91 -4.48
C ASP A 43 24.84 4.33 -4.13
N LEU A 44 25.77 5.27 -3.90
CA LEU A 44 25.41 6.65 -3.54
C LEU A 44 24.60 7.37 -4.64
N PRO A 45 24.95 7.27 -5.94
CA PRO A 45 24.14 7.86 -7.00
C PRO A 45 22.69 7.36 -7.03
N THR A 46 22.47 6.05 -6.88
CA THR A 46 21.12 5.46 -6.84
C THR A 46 20.37 5.86 -5.58
N LEU A 47 21.05 6.04 -4.45
CA LEU A 47 20.46 6.56 -3.22
C LEU A 47 19.97 8.01 -3.40
N ILE A 48 20.79 8.89 -3.97
CA ILE A 48 20.40 10.29 -4.25
C ILE A 48 19.22 10.34 -5.23
N ALA A 49 19.24 9.48 -6.26
CA ALA A 49 18.13 9.35 -7.20
C ALA A 49 16.84 8.85 -6.52
N ALA A 50 16.95 7.95 -5.53
CA ALA A 50 15.82 7.46 -4.74
C ALA A 50 15.21 8.55 -3.86
N PHE A 51 16.03 9.38 -3.19
CA PHE A 51 15.53 10.50 -2.38
C PHE A 51 14.74 11.52 -3.22
N ARG A 52 15.13 11.77 -4.47
CA ARG A 52 14.39 12.66 -5.38
C ARG A 52 13.02 12.12 -5.79
N LYS A 53 12.75 10.83 -5.56
CA LYS A 53 11.47 10.18 -5.85
C LYS A 53 10.56 10.10 -4.62
N MET A 54 11.02 10.55 -3.45
CA MET A 54 10.16 10.64 -2.27
C MET A 54 9.06 11.68 -2.50
N LEU A 55 7.86 11.38 -2.02
CA LEU A 55 6.75 12.31 -2.03
C LEU A 55 6.83 13.21 -0.79
N PRO A 56 6.38 14.47 -0.87
CA PRO A 56 6.42 15.38 0.27
C PRO A 56 5.33 15.06 1.31
N GLY A 57 5.52 15.43 2.58
CA GLY A 57 4.53 15.18 3.66
C GLY A 57 3.24 16.02 3.59
N ASN A 58 3.11 16.90 2.59
CA ASN A 58 1.90 17.69 2.32
C ASN A 58 1.07 17.14 1.15
N VAL A 59 1.28 15.88 0.78
CA VAL A 59 0.42 15.18 -0.17
C VAL A 59 -0.13 13.90 0.45
N TRP A 60 -1.33 13.53 0.03
CA TRP A 60 -1.88 12.20 0.20
C TRP A 60 -1.30 11.27 -0.85
N SER A 61 -0.80 10.11 -0.41
CA SER A 61 -0.47 8.99 -1.27
C SER A 61 -1.49 7.89 -1.04
N VAL A 62 -2.30 7.62 -2.06
CA VAL A 62 -3.30 6.55 -2.04
C VAL A 62 -2.83 5.44 -2.97
N THR A 63 -2.52 4.28 -2.41
CA THR A 63 -2.02 3.12 -3.15
C THR A 63 -3.02 1.97 -3.12
N LEU A 64 -3.34 1.46 -4.30
CA LEU A 64 -4.16 0.27 -4.50
C LEU A 64 -3.25 -0.93 -4.67
N TYR A 65 -3.48 -1.98 -3.90
CA TYR A 65 -2.79 -3.25 -3.98
C TYR A 65 -3.74 -4.37 -4.39
N SER A 66 -3.21 -5.33 -5.14
CA SER A 66 -3.93 -6.57 -5.43
C SER A 66 -4.17 -7.34 -4.14
N ALA A 67 -5.41 -7.75 -3.89
CA ALA A 67 -5.69 -8.71 -2.82
C ALA A 67 -5.17 -10.13 -3.17
N GLU A 68 -4.73 -10.37 -4.42
CA GLU A 68 -4.38 -11.70 -4.90
C GLU A 68 -3.02 -12.24 -4.45
N GLU A 69 -2.11 -11.40 -3.96
CA GLU A 69 -0.72 -11.79 -3.64
C GLU A 69 -0.39 -11.81 -2.14
N GLY A 70 -1.36 -11.64 -1.25
CA GLY A 70 -1.11 -11.64 0.20
C GLY A 70 -2.33 -12.04 1.02
N ILE A 71 -2.48 -13.34 1.18
CA ILE A 71 -3.24 -14.11 2.18
C ILE A 71 -4.38 -13.35 2.85
N ALA A 72 -5.57 -13.88 2.62
CA ALA A 72 -6.64 -13.66 3.56
C ALA A 72 -7.29 -15.00 3.97
N ILE A 73 -7.52 -15.29 5.30
CA ILE A 73 -8.45 -16.32 5.91
C ILE A 73 -9.43 -15.82 7.05
N ASP A 74 -10.75 -15.66 6.80
CA ASP A 74 -11.89 -15.07 7.59
C ASP A 74 -12.53 -13.73 7.09
N GLY A 75 -12.91 -13.70 5.79
CA GLY A 75 -13.19 -12.52 4.94
C GLY A 75 -12.38 -12.39 3.62
N LYS A 76 -11.98 -13.51 3.01
CA LYS A 76 -10.53 -13.75 2.80
C LYS A 76 -10.23 -14.75 1.63
N LEU A 77 -9.23 -14.47 0.77
CA LEU A 77 -8.81 -15.22 -0.44
C LEU A 77 -7.96 -16.48 -0.12
N VAL A 78 -8.44 -17.65 -0.55
CA VAL A 78 -7.72 -18.93 -0.60
C VAL A 78 -7.96 -19.58 -1.97
N LYS A 79 -6.91 -19.96 -2.70
CA LYS A 79 -7.05 -20.67 -3.98
C LYS A 79 -6.66 -22.16 -3.88
N ASP A 80 -6.86 -22.79 -2.71
CA ASP A 80 -6.49 -24.17 -2.32
C ASP A 80 -5.00 -24.42 -1.94
N LEU A 81 -4.67 -24.58 -0.64
CA LEU A 81 -3.38 -25.19 -0.26
C LEU A 81 -3.49 -26.19 0.91
N PRO A 82 -3.16 -27.48 0.70
CA PRO A 82 -3.19 -28.53 1.72
C PRO A 82 -2.09 -28.45 2.80
N PRO A 83 -2.26 -29.14 3.95
CA PRO A 83 -1.41 -29.02 5.15
C PRO A 83 0.08 -29.34 4.94
N SER A 84 0.45 -30.17 3.97
CA SER A 84 1.84 -30.51 3.66
C SER A 84 2.64 -29.37 3.00
N ALA A 85 1.98 -28.30 2.56
CA ALA A 85 2.61 -27.10 2.01
C ALA A 85 2.78 -25.98 3.05
N GLN A 86 2.22 -26.12 4.26
CA GLN A 86 2.37 -25.14 5.34
C GLN A 86 3.70 -25.27 6.09
N ASP A 87 4.29 -26.47 6.13
CA ASP A 87 5.51 -26.72 6.92
C ASP A 87 6.80 -26.16 6.26
N LYS A 88 6.74 -25.80 4.97
CA LYS A 88 7.81 -25.04 4.27
C LYS A 88 7.72 -23.52 4.48
N LEU A 89 6.72 -23.04 5.22
CA LEU A 89 6.52 -21.60 5.51
C LEU A 89 7.26 -21.14 6.77
N HIS A 90 8.23 -21.90 7.27
CA HIS A 90 9.20 -21.40 8.26
C HIS A 90 10.36 -20.67 7.55
N PRO A 91 10.55 -19.34 7.69
CA PRO A 91 11.85 -18.75 7.52
C PRO A 91 12.67 -19.06 8.78
N GLN A 92 13.63 -19.98 8.66
CA GLN A 92 14.84 -19.87 9.46
C GLN A 92 15.49 -18.52 9.14
N THR A 93 15.59 -17.68 10.17
CA THR A 93 16.46 -16.50 10.30
C THR A 93 16.99 -15.89 8.98
N ARG A 94 16.23 -14.96 8.41
CA ARG A 94 16.83 -13.84 7.66
C ARG A 94 15.89 -12.63 7.72
N THR A 95 16.43 -11.51 8.18
CA THR A 95 15.77 -10.20 8.24
C THR A 95 15.45 -9.68 6.84
N GLN A 96 14.34 -10.11 6.26
CA GLN A 96 13.59 -9.38 5.25
C GLN A 96 12.21 -10.02 5.15
N ARG A 97 11.20 -9.38 5.76
CA ARG A 97 9.80 -9.75 5.50
C ARG A 97 9.50 -9.42 4.04
N ALA A 98 9.35 -10.46 3.22
CA ALA A 98 8.74 -10.33 1.91
C ALA A 98 7.32 -9.77 2.12
N THR A 99 7.12 -8.51 1.73
CA THR A 99 5.79 -7.90 1.68
C THR A 99 5.52 -7.59 0.22
N THR A 100 5.27 -8.62 -0.57
CA THR A 100 5.04 -8.48 -2.01
C THR A 100 3.57 -8.16 -2.25
N TYR A 101 3.15 -6.94 -1.92
CA TYR A 101 1.99 -6.35 -2.56
C TYR A 101 2.54 -5.42 -3.64
N LYS A 102 2.52 -5.86 -4.90
CA LYS A 102 2.87 -4.98 -6.01
C LYS A 102 1.82 -3.87 -6.09
N PRO A 103 2.19 -2.57 -5.99
CA PRO A 103 1.24 -1.49 -6.15
C PRO A 103 0.65 -1.56 -7.57
N LEU A 104 -0.68 -1.62 -7.66
CA LEU A 104 -1.40 -1.66 -8.93
C LEU A 104 -1.61 -0.26 -9.49
N ALA A 105 -1.90 0.69 -8.61
CA ALA A 105 -2.02 2.10 -8.94
C ALA A 105 -1.69 2.94 -7.70
N ARG A 106 -1.11 4.11 -7.92
CA ARG A 106 -0.94 5.14 -6.89
C ARG A 106 -1.48 6.45 -7.41
N THR A 107 -2.38 7.05 -6.64
CA THR A 107 -2.85 8.42 -6.86
C THR A 107 -2.20 9.31 -5.82
N VAL A 108 -1.67 10.45 -6.26
CA VAL A 108 -1.11 11.48 -5.40
C VAL A 108 -2.02 12.70 -5.47
N ALA A 109 -2.47 13.18 -4.31
CA ALA A 109 -3.32 14.35 -4.22
C ALA A 109 -2.75 15.36 -3.23
N PRO A 110 -2.83 16.68 -3.48
CA PRO A 110 -2.41 17.68 -2.51
C PRO A 110 -3.26 17.56 -1.24
N ALA A 111 -2.61 17.62 -0.07
CA ALA A 111 -3.30 17.72 1.20
C ALA A 111 -3.44 19.19 1.60
N ASN A 112 -4.53 19.53 2.30
CA ASN A 112 -4.73 20.90 2.78
C ASN A 112 -3.77 21.27 3.94
N ARG A 113 -3.07 20.29 4.51
CA ARG A 113 -2.18 20.40 5.68
C ARG A 113 -1.05 19.38 5.57
N VAL A 114 -0.05 19.53 6.44
CA VAL A 114 0.91 18.44 6.68
C VAL A 114 0.16 17.27 7.31
N VAL A 115 0.37 16.08 6.77
CA VAL A 115 -0.27 14.85 7.18
C VAL A 115 0.78 13.92 7.75
N GLU A 116 0.43 13.19 8.80
CA GLU A 116 1.23 12.10 9.33
C GLU A 116 0.34 10.86 9.52
N GLY A 117 0.94 9.69 9.34
CA GLY A 117 0.29 8.41 9.59
C GLY A 117 -0.21 7.71 8.33
N SER A 118 -0.75 6.52 8.55
CA SER A 118 -1.29 5.67 7.50
C SER A 118 -2.51 4.90 7.96
N SER A 119 -3.38 4.58 7.02
CA SER A 119 -4.55 3.75 7.23
C SER A 119 -4.69 2.78 6.06
N THR A 120 -5.03 1.53 6.36
CA THR A 120 -5.22 0.48 5.36
C THR A 120 -6.59 -0.15 5.53
N MET A 121 -7.28 -0.37 4.41
CA MET A 121 -8.60 -0.98 4.40
C MET A 121 -8.81 -1.85 3.16
N LEU A 122 -9.66 -2.87 3.27
CA LEU A 122 -10.12 -3.65 2.13
C LEU A 122 -11.38 -3.01 1.57
N VAL A 123 -11.40 -2.77 0.26
CA VAL A 123 -12.53 -2.15 -0.43
C VAL A 123 -12.96 -3.01 -1.61
N ARG A 124 -14.27 -3.08 -1.83
CA ARG A 124 -14.85 -3.70 -3.02
C ARG A 124 -15.06 -2.62 -4.08
N VAL A 125 -14.41 -2.79 -5.24
CA VAL A 125 -14.59 -1.89 -6.38
C VAL A 125 -15.91 -2.25 -7.05
N ARG A 126 -16.77 -1.25 -7.28
CA ARG A 126 -18.02 -1.48 -8.02
C ARG A 126 -17.70 -1.81 -9.48
N ALA A 127 -18.35 -2.82 -10.02
CA ALA A 127 -18.45 -2.98 -11.47
C ALA A 127 -19.32 -1.84 -12.03
N ARG A 128 -18.90 -1.29 -13.17
CA ARG A 128 -19.73 -0.32 -13.91
C ARG A 128 -20.90 -1.03 -14.60
#